data_AF-A0A454VZ25-F1
#
_entry.id   AF-A0A454VZ25-F1
#
_cell.length_a   1.000
_cell.length_b   1.000
_cell.length_c   1.000
_cell.angle_alpha   90.00
_cell.angle_beta   90.00
_cell.angle_gamma   90.00
#
_symmetry.space_group_name_H-M   'P 1'
#
loop_
_entity.id
_entity.type
_entity.pdbx_description
1 polymer ?
#
loop_
_entity_poly.entity_id
_entity_poly.type
_entity_poly.pdbx_seq_one_letter_code
_entity_poly.pdbx_strand_id
1 'polypeptide(L)'
;MPKPTFTREEIRSFAQLSPFELKDTFISLAKEAQEDQPGQKDKSQVQMLNAGRGNPNWVATGPREAFYALGYFSLAESRRVWTADDLGGMPEVKGSGERFDAFVRQHPDLPGIELLEKSVAYAVERFGFDRDSFLHELTDSSVGDNYPVPDRMLPHAERIVRGYLEDEMFDGKPPAGNTSLFATEGGTAAMCYIFDSLMKNGLLKKGDRIALMVPVFTPYIEIPELDTYDFDVVTVEASLFTETGVRQWRYPAEEVAKLEDPSVKLVCLVNPSNPPSLALSRRVADQIKEIVASKNP
;
A
#
# COMPACT_ATOMS: atom_id res chain seq x y z
N MET A 1 29.40 -18.90 8.39
CA MET A 1 28.35 -18.84 9.42
C MET A 1 28.48 -20.08 10.30
N PRO A 2 28.67 -19.96 11.62
CA PRO A 2 28.42 -21.11 12.49
C PRO A 2 26.93 -21.43 12.36
N LYS A 3 26.61 -22.67 11.95
CA LYS A 3 25.21 -23.13 11.99
C LYS A 3 24.80 -23.18 13.46
N PRO A 4 23.71 -22.55 13.89
CA PRO A 4 23.19 -22.82 15.22
C PRO A 4 22.81 -24.31 15.27
N THR A 5 23.59 -25.09 16.01
CA THR A 5 23.33 -26.51 16.25
C THR A 5 22.40 -26.65 17.44
N PHE A 6 21.10 -26.47 17.19
CA PHE A 6 20.08 -26.82 18.17
C PHE A 6 20.03 -28.34 18.36
N THR A 7 19.91 -28.77 19.60
CA THR A 7 19.66 -30.16 19.96
C THR A 7 18.23 -30.56 19.57
N ARG A 8 18.00 -31.86 19.41
CA ARG A 8 16.64 -32.38 19.15
C ARG A 8 15.66 -32.09 20.29
N GLU A 9 16.16 -31.94 21.52
CA GLU A 9 15.36 -31.60 22.69
C GLU A 9 14.93 -30.12 22.65
N GLU A 10 15.82 -29.21 22.27
CA GLU A 10 15.48 -27.79 22.07
C GLU A 10 14.49 -27.58 20.91
N ILE A 11 14.65 -28.29 19.79
CA ILE A 11 13.65 -28.21 18.70
C ILE A 11 12.28 -28.72 19.17
N ARG A 12 12.25 -29.75 20.02
CA ARG A 12 11.00 -30.27 20.61
C ARG A 12 10.38 -29.31 21.62
N SER A 13 11.19 -28.56 22.39
CA SER A 13 10.65 -27.54 23.30
C SER A 13 10.07 -26.36 22.54
N PHE A 14 10.66 -25.95 21.40
CA PHE A 14 10.07 -24.93 20.53
C PHE A 14 8.72 -25.34 19.94
N ALA A 15 8.49 -26.63 19.69
CA ALA A 15 7.19 -27.12 19.23
C ALA A 15 6.07 -27.04 20.28
N GLN A 16 6.42 -26.79 21.56
CA GLN A 16 5.46 -26.58 22.66
C GLN A 16 5.14 -25.10 22.87
N LEU A 17 5.88 -24.18 22.25
CA LEU A 17 5.66 -22.74 22.37
C LEU A 17 4.40 -22.33 21.58
N SER A 18 3.67 -21.35 22.10
CA SER A 18 2.64 -20.68 21.31
C SER A 18 3.28 -19.97 20.10
N PRO A 19 2.50 -19.67 19.04
CA PRO A 19 3.02 -18.93 17.89
C PRO A 19 3.66 -17.58 18.24
N PHE A 20 3.19 -16.93 19.31
CA PHE A 20 3.75 -15.66 19.81
C PHE A 20 5.09 -15.86 20.53
N GLU A 21 5.18 -16.83 21.43
CA GLU A 21 6.44 -17.17 22.11
C GLU A 21 7.49 -17.69 21.14
N LEU A 22 7.06 -18.44 20.12
CA LEU A 22 7.93 -18.91 19.05
C LEU A 22 8.46 -17.76 18.19
N LYS A 23 7.63 -16.73 17.93
CA LYS A 23 8.05 -15.50 17.26
C LYS A 23 9.13 -14.77 18.06
N ASP A 24 8.94 -14.58 19.37
CA ASP A 24 9.94 -13.89 20.21
C ASP A 24 11.26 -14.68 20.30
N THR A 25 11.15 -16.01 20.34
CA THR A 25 12.30 -16.91 20.23
C THR A 25 13.03 -16.70 18.90
N PHE A 26 12.31 -16.65 17.77
CA PHE A 26 12.91 -16.38 16.46
C PHE A 26 13.55 -14.98 16.35
N ILE A 27 12.96 -13.95 16.96
CA ILE A 27 13.56 -12.61 17.00
C ILE A 27 14.89 -12.64 17.75
N SER A 28 14.93 -13.35 18.88
CA SER A 28 16.13 -13.45 19.72
C SER A 28 17.25 -14.20 18.99
N LEU A 29 16.93 -15.36 18.38
CA LEU A 29 17.87 -16.13 17.56
C LEU A 29 18.36 -15.37 16.32
N ALA A 30 17.47 -14.61 15.68
CA ALA A 30 17.82 -13.75 14.54
C ALA A 30 18.84 -12.68 14.92
N LYS A 31 18.66 -12.03 16.08
CA LYS A 31 19.59 -11.03 16.60
C LYS A 31 20.96 -11.64 16.92
N GLU A 32 20.99 -12.77 17.62
CA GLU A 32 22.23 -13.48 17.98
C GLU A 32 23.01 -13.94 16.74
N ALA A 33 22.33 -14.48 15.71
CA ALA A 33 22.97 -14.96 14.49
C ALA A 33 23.59 -13.83 13.63
N GLN A 34 23.19 -12.57 13.86
CA GLN A 34 23.60 -11.41 13.06
C GLN A 34 24.56 -10.46 13.78
N GLU A 35 24.93 -10.76 15.04
CA GLU A 35 25.76 -9.91 15.91
C GLU A 35 27.08 -9.45 15.24
N ASP A 36 27.73 -10.35 14.49
CA ASP A 36 29.06 -10.15 13.89
C ASP A 36 29.09 -9.79 12.39
N GLN A 37 27.95 -9.55 11.71
CA GLN A 37 27.93 -9.29 10.25
C GLN A 37 27.64 -7.82 9.88
N PRO A 38 28.48 -7.13 9.08
CA PRO A 38 28.17 -5.79 8.58
C PRO A 38 27.08 -5.83 7.48
N GLY A 39 26.00 -5.06 7.66
CA GLY A 39 24.85 -4.99 6.73
C GLY A 39 23.64 -4.27 7.35
N GLN A 40 22.46 -4.27 6.72
CA GLN A 40 21.22 -3.73 7.30
C GLN A 40 20.73 -4.62 8.46
N LYS A 41 21.43 -4.54 9.61
CA LYS A 41 21.44 -5.47 10.74
C LYS A 41 20.10 -5.77 11.42
N ASP A 42 19.11 -4.88 11.38
CA ASP A 42 17.96 -4.99 12.30
C ASP A 42 16.58 -4.90 11.63
N LYS A 43 16.49 -4.59 10.33
CA LYS A 43 15.21 -4.13 9.77
C LYS A 43 14.37 -5.26 9.18
N SER A 44 14.94 -6.17 8.39
CA SER A 44 14.12 -7.12 7.61
C SER A 44 13.53 -8.26 8.43
N GLN A 45 14.33 -8.90 9.30
CA GLN A 45 13.87 -10.06 10.09
C GLN A 45 12.95 -9.63 11.25
N VAL A 46 13.29 -8.54 11.94
CA VAL A 46 12.47 -7.98 13.01
C VAL A 46 11.14 -7.46 12.46
N GLN A 47 11.12 -6.78 11.29
CA GLN A 47 9.85 -6.37 10.67
C GLN A 47 9.04 -7.56 10.14
N MET A 48 9.67 -8.60 9.59
CA MET A 48 8.95 -9.80 9.17
C MET A 48 8.26 -10.47 10.36
N LEU A 49 8.96 -10.61 11.48
CA LEU A 49 8.44 -11.23 12.68
C LEU A 49 7.42 -10.32 13.40
N ASN A 50 7.65 -9.00 13.45
CA ASN A 50 6.76 -8.06 14.15
C ASN A 50 5.52 -7.67 13.36
N ALA A 51 5.67 -7.38 12.07
CA ALA A 51 4.61 -6.82 11.23
C ALA A 51 4.06 -7.81 10.20
N GLY A 52 4.59 -9.04 10.13
CA GLY A 52 4.19 -10.03 9.12
C GLY A 52 4.50 -9.59 7.69
N ARG A 53 5.49 -8.70 7.51
CA ARG A 53 5.85 -8.09 6.23
C ARG A 53 7.34 -8.17 5.98
N GLY A 54 7.74 -8.73 4.83
CA GLY A 54 9.10 -8.64 4.33
C GLY A 54 9.32 -7.30 3.64
N ASN A 55 10.21 -6.45 4.17
CA ASN A 55 10.56 -5.22 3.47
C ASN A 55 11.35 -5.57 2.19
N PRO A 56 10.97 -5.05 1.00
CA PRO A 56 11.72 -5.30 -0.23
C PRO A 56 13.19 -4.89 -0.09
N ASN A 57 14.09 -5.68 -0.65
CA ASN A 57 15.53 -5.39 -0.74
C ASN A 57 15.92 -4.78 -2.10
N TRP A 58 14.95 -4.33 -2.86
CA TRP A 58 15.11 -3.68 -4.16
C TRP A 58 14.18 -2.45 -4.22
N VAL A 59 14.51 -1.50 -5.08
CA VAL A 59 13.73 -0.28 -5.30
C VAL A 59 13.64 0.03 -6.78
N ALA A 60 12.56 0.67 -7.22
CA ALA A 60 12.45 1.21 -8.57
C ALA A 60 13.28 2.50 -8.68
N THR A 61 14.46 2.44 -9.27
CA THR A 61 15.40 3.58 -9.34
C THR A 61 14.96 4.64 -10.35
N GLY A 62 14.48 4.24 -11.53
CA GLY A 62 14.04 5.17 -12.59
C GLY A 62 13.09 6.28 -12.14
N PRO A 63 11.91 5.99 -11.56
CA PRO A 63 10.99 7.03 -11.08
C PRO A 63 11.57 7.87 -9.94
N ARG A 64 12.51 7.32 -9.14
CA ARG A 64 13.20 8.09 -8.08
C ARG A 64 14.19 9.09 -8.68
N GLU A 65 14.94 8.68 -9.70
CA GLU A 65 15.81 9.60 -10.45
C GLU A 65 14.99 10.68 -11.15
N ALA A 66 13.86 10.33 -11.78
CA ALA A 66 12.95 11.31 -12.37
C ALA A 66 12.39 12.29 -11.33
N PHE A 67 12.06 11.82 -10.12
CA PHE A 67 11.65 12.68 -9.01
C PHE A 67 12.77 13.63 -8.57
N TYR A 68 14.02 13.19 -8.53
CA TYR A 68 15.14 14.07 -8.24
C TYR A 68 15.42 15.07 -9.37
N ALA A 69 15.30 14.66 -10.63
CA ALA A 69 15.38 15.57 -11.78
C ALA A 69 14.29 16.66 -11.72
N LEU A 70 13.07 16.27 -11.34
CA LEU A 70 11.98 17.21 -11.07
C LEU A 70 12.38 18.16 -9.93
N GLY A 71 12.96 17.67 -8.85
CA GLY A 71 13.46 18.51 -7.75
C GLY A 71 14.46 19.57 -8.21
N TYR A 72 15.39 19.23 -9.11
CA TYR A 72 16.32 20.22 -9.67
C TYR A 72 15.61 21.27 -10.54
N PHE A 73 14.64 20.85 -11.36
CA PHE A 73 13.80 21.79 -12.10
C PHE A 73 13.01 22.71 -11.17
N SER A 74 12.39 22.16 -10.13
CA SER A 74 11.60 22.89 -9.14
C SER A 74 12.42 23.92 -8.37
N LEU A 75 13.64 23.58 -7.98
CA LEU A 75 14.57 24.53 -7.35
C LEU A 75 15.05 25.62 -8.33
N ALA A 76 15.21 25.30 -9.61
CA ALA A 76 15.51 26.30 -10.64
C ALA A 76 14.35 27.28 -10.82
N GLU A 77 13.11 26.77 -10.84
CA GLU A 77 11.89 27.59 -10.90
C GLU A 77 11.74 28.48 -9.68
N SER A 78 11.96 27.94 -8.48
CA SER A 78 11.90 28.71 -7.24
C SER A 78 12.90 29.88 -7.24
N ARG A 79 14.17 29.63 -7.62
CA ARG A 79 15.21 30.67 -7.72
C ARG A 79 14.93 31.70 -8.83
N ARG A 80 14.26 31.29 -9.91
CA ARG A 80 13.89 32.18 -11.01
C ARG A 80 12.89 33.25 -10.55
N VAL A 81 11.95 32.88 -9.68
CA VAL A 81 10.93 33.80 -9.17
C VAL A 81 11.54 34.82 -8.22
N TRP A 82 12.33 34.34 -7.26
CA TRP A 82 13.10 35.19 -6.36
C TRP A 82 14.23 34.38 -5.74
N THR A 83 15.34 35.02 -5.43
CA THR A 83 16.44 34.38 -4.70
C THR A 83 17.17 35.37 -3.80
N ALA A 84 17.54 34.90 -2.61
CA ALA A 84 18.48 35.56 -1.70
C ALA A 84 19.19 34.49 -0.88
N ASP A 85 20.52 34.42 -0.95
CA ASP A 85 21.33 33.35 -0.38
C ASP A 85 20.79 31.95 -0.81
N ASP A 86 20.32 31.16 0.15
CA ASP A 86 19.72 29.83 -0.07
C ASP A 86 18.18 29.84 -0.09
N LEU A 87 17.56 31.03 -0.18
CA LEU A 87 16.11 31.19 -0.28
C LEU A 87 15.64 31.29 -1.73
N GLY A 88 14.43 30.79 -1.99
CA GLY A 88 13.77 30.84 -3.29
C GLY A 88 12.33 31.34 -3.19
N GLY A 89 11.74 31.79 -4.31
CA GLY A 89 10.34 32.16 -4.41
C GLY A 89 9.42 30.97 -4.73
N MET A 90 8.10 31.19 -4.73
CA MET A 90 7.12 30.19 -5.13
C MET A 90 7.09 30.08 -6.66
N PRO A 91 7.23 28.88 -7.26
CA PRO A 91 7.16 28.68 -8.71
C PRO A 91 5.90 29.26 -9.35
N GLU A 92 6.00 29.77 -10.59
CA GLU A 92 4.86 30.37 -11.30
C GLU A 92 4.24 29.41 -12.31
N VAL A 93 2.90 29.33 -12.34
CA VAL A 93 2.17 28.47 -13.30
C VAL A 93 2.45 28.84 -14.75
N LYS A 94 2.31 30.13 -15.08
CA LYS A 94 2.30 30.59 -16.48
C LYS A 94 3.67 30.37 -17.13
N GLY A 95 3.68 29.65 -18.25
CA GLY A 95 4.88 29.33 -19.03
C GLY A 95 5.75 28.22 -18.43
N SER A 96 5.24 27.46 -17.44
CA SER A 96 5.98 26.35 -16.83
C SER A 96 6.36 25.27 -17.84
N GLY A 97 5.51 25.02 -18.85
CA GLY A 97 5.76 24.08 -19.95
C GLY A 97 7.01 24.43 -20.76
N GLU A 98 7.10 25.67 -21.22
CA GLU A 98 8.23 26.13 -22.03
C GLU A 98 9.55 26.13 -21.24
N ARG A 99 9.49 26.50 -19.95
CA ARG A 99 10.66 26.48 -19.06
C ARG A 99 11.12 25.05 -18.75
N PHE A 100 10.19 24.13 -18.56
CA PHE A 100 10.50 22.71 -18.43
C PHE A 100 11.19 22.17 -19.68
N ASP A 101 10.68 22.46 -20.88
CA ASP A 101 11.32 22.03 -22.14
C ASP A 101 12.73 22.63 -22.30
N ALA A 102 12.92 23.89 -21.90
CA ALA A 102 14.24 24.51 -21.89
C ALA A 102 15.19 23.83 -20.89
N PHE A 103 14.70 23.49 -19.70
CA PHE A 103 15.46 22.77 -18.68
C PHE A 103 15.89 21.39 -19.17
N VAL A 104 14.98 20.60 -19.74
CA VAL A 104 15.30 19.28 -20.32
C VAL A 104 16.42 19.39 -21.37
N ARG A 105 16.33 20.36 -22.29
CA ARG A 105 17.37 20.58 -23.31
C ARG A 105 18.73 21.01 -22.75
N GLN A 106 18.73 21.74 -21.63
CA GLN A 106 19.96 22.21 -20.98
C GLN A 106 20.63 21.15 -20.11
N HIS A 107 19.89 20.11 -19.72
CA HIS A 107 20.35 19.07 -18.81
C HIS A 107 20.19 17.64 -19.38
N PRO A 108 20.69 17.35 -20.60
CA PRO A 108 20.51 16.04 -21.22
C PRO A 108 21.16 14.88 -20.43
N ASP A 109 22.20 15.18 -19.64
CA ASP A 109 22.94 14.19 -18.85
C ASP A 109 22.42 14.02 -17.42
N LEU A 110 21.36 14.73 -17.02
CA LEU A 110 20.80 14.63 -15.67
C LEU A 110 20.06 13.29 -15.51
N PRO A 111 20.44 12.41 -14.55
CA PRO A 111 19.77 11.13 -14.36
C PRO A 111 18.27 11.30 -14.14
N GLY A 112 17.47 10.51 -14.87
CA GLY A 112 16.01 10.55 -14.79
C GLY A 112 15.32 11.62 -15.65
N ILE A 113 16.05 12.53 -16.31
CA ILE A 113 15.45 13.62 -17.09
C ILE A 113 14.60 13.12 -18.27
N GLU A 114 15.06 12.11 -18.99
CA GLU A 114 14.34 11.52 -20.13
C GLU A 114 13.03 10.84 -19.66
N LEU A 115 13.06 10.16 -18.51
CA LEU A 115 11.86 9.54 -17.96
C LEU A 115 10.87 10.59 -17.47
N LEU A 116 11.34 11.68 -16.86
CA LEU A 116 10.52 12.80 -16.44
C LEU A 116 9.83 13.46 -17.65
N GLU A 117 10.59 13.76 -18.72
CA GLU A 117 10.04 14.32 -19.96
C GLU A 117 8.94 13.42 -20.55
N LYS A 118 9.22 12.11 -20.69
CA LYS A 118 8.25 11.14 -21.22
C LYS A 118 7.01 11.02 -20.33
N SER A 119 7.18 11.08 -19.01
CA SER A 119 6.08 11.00 -18.06
C SER A 119 5.18 12.24 -18.13
N VAL A 120 5.77 13.42 -18.29
CA VAL A 120 5.01 14.67 -18.51
C VAL A 120 4.23 14.61 -19.82
N ALA A 121 4.89 14.22 -20.92
CA ALA A 121 4.24 14.07 -22.22
C ALA A 121 3.09 13.05 -22.17
N TYR A 122 3.32 11.88 -21.56
CA TYR A 122 2.31 10.83 -21.43
C TYR A 122 1.11 11.29 -20.60
N ALA A 123 1.33 11.98 -19.49
CA ALA A 123 0.24 12.47 -18.65
C ALA A 123 -0.63 13.50 -19.37
N VAL A 124 -0.01 14.42 -20.11
CA VAL A 124 -0.72 15.41 -20.94
C VAL A 124 -1.53 14.71 -22.04
N GLU A 125 -0.94 13.74 -22.73
CA GLU A 125 -1.62 12.98 -23.80
C GLU A 125 -2.77 12.13 -23.25
N ARG A 126 -2.52 11.31 -22.23
CA ARG A 126 -3.50 10.36 -21.68
C ARG A 126 -4.66 11.05 -20.97
N PHE A 127 -4.38 12.09 -20.20
CA PHE A 127 -5.38 12.72 -19.33
C PHE A 127 -5.87 14.07 -19.86
N GLY A 128 -5.31 14.59 -20.96
CA GLY A 128 -5.70 15.88 -21.52
C GLY A 128 -5.46 17.04 -20.55
N PHE A 129 -4.38 16.97 -19.78
CA PHE A 129 -4.05 18.01 -18.81
C PHE A 129 -3.63 19.31 -19.49
N ASP A 130 -3.94 20.44 -18.86
CA ASP A 130 -3.24 21.68 -19.15
C ASP A 130 -1.78 21.52 -18.69
N ARG A 131 -0.85 21.71 -19.62
CA ARG A 131 0.56 21.38 -19.39
C ARG A 131 1.20 22.27 -18.34
N ASP A 132 0.88 23.57 -18.35
CA ASP A 132 1.41 24.54 -17.38
C ASP A 132 0.89 24.22 -15.98
N SER A 133 -0.41 23.98 -15.84
CA SER A 133 -1.04 23.62 -14.56
C SER A 133 -0.48 22.31 -14.00
N PHE A 134 -0.26 21.31 -14.85
CA PHE A 134 0.28 20.03 -14.41
C PHE A 134 1.74 20.13 -13.96
N LEU A 135 2.59 20.80 -14.74
CA LEU A 135 3.99 21.01 -14.36
C LEU A 135 4.11 21.85 -13.10
N HIS A 136 3.26 22.87 -12.95
CA HIS A 136 3.19 23.63 -11.71
C HIS A 136 2.81 22.75 -10.51
N GLU A 137 1.76 21.91 -10.61
CA GLU A 137 1.39 21.00 -9.51
C GLU A 137 2.55 20.07 -9.15
N LEU A 138 3.27 19.51 -10.13
CA LEU A 138 4.47 18.70 -9.87
C LEU A 138 5.57 19.50 -9.18
N THR A 139 5.81 20.72 -9.64
CA THR A 139 6.89 21.56 -9.14
C THR A 139 6.62 22.07 -7.72
N ASP A 140 5.45 22.67 -7.48
CA ASP A 140 4.97 23.15 -6.18
C ASP A 140 4.95 22.02 -5.14
N SER A 141 4.34 20.88 -5.49
CA SER A 141 4.29 19.72 -4.58
C SER A 141 5.66 19.10 -4.28
N SER A 142 6.61 19.18 -5.21
CA SER A 142 7.98 18.70 -4.99
C SER A 142 8.80 19.64 -4.10
N VAL A 143 8.53 20.94 -4.11
CA VAL A 143 9.15 21.90 -3.19
C VAL A 143 8.53 21.76 -1.79
N GLY A 144 7.22 21.54 -1.73
CA GLY A 144 6.49 21.44 -0.47
C GLY A 144 6.34 22.79 0.23
N ASP A 145 6.23 23.86 -0.54
CA ASP A 145 6.04 25.25 -0.07
C ASP A 145 4.58 25.60 0.23
N ASN A 146 3.63 24.76 -0.16
CA ASN A 146 2.20 24.92 0.10
C ASN A 146 1.58 23.74 0.86
N TYR A 147 0.48 24.03 1.57
CA TYR A 147 -0.40 22.97 2.09
C TYR A 147 -1.07 22.23 0.91
N PRO A 148 -1.33 20.91 1.03
CA PRO A 148 -2.04 20.17 -0.01
C PRO A 148 -3.46 20.73 -0.21
N VAL A 149 -3.79 21.11 -1.44
CA VAL A 149 -5.13 21.60 -1.80
C VAL A 149 -5.64 20.89 -3.05
N PRO A 150 -6.82 20.23 -3.01
CA PRO A 150 -7.67 20.04 -1.83
C PRO A 150 -7.05 19.06 -0.83
N ASP A 151 -7.45 19.16 0.45
CA ASP A 151 -6.90 18.36 1.57
C ASP A 151 -6.89 16.85 1.30
N ARG A 152 -7.82 16.37 0.47
CA ARG A 152 -8.00 14.95 0.16
C ARG A 152 -6.89 14.40 -0.74
N MET A 153 -6.58 15.08 -1.84
CA MET A 153 -5.55 14.68 -2.81
C MET A 153 -5.40 15.78 -3.87
N LEU A 154 -4.17 16.03 -4.34
CA LEU A 154 -3.91 16.97 -5.43
C LEU A 154 -4.62 16.54 -6.73
N PRO A 155 -5.20 17.47 -7.52
CA PRO A 155 -6.07 17.12 -8.63
C PRO A 155 -5.44 16.30 -9.76
N HIS A 156 -4.23 16.65 -10.22
CA HIS A 156 -3.58 15.87 -11.29
C HIS A 156 -3.05 14.55 -10.75
N ALA A 157 -2.45 14.55 -9.55
CA ALA A 157 -2.01 13.34 -8.87
C ALA A 157 -3.15 12.33 -8.68
N GLU A 158 -4.34 12.79 -8.27
CA GLU A 158 -5.52 11.93 -8.13
C GLU A 158 -5.88 11.25 -9.46
N ARG A 159 -5.91 12.01 -10.56
CA ARG A 159 -6.26 11.48 -11.89
C ARG A 159 -5.22 10.48 -12.39
N ILE A 160 -3.94 10.72 -12.14
CA ILE A 160 -2.85 9.79 -12.49
C ILE A 160 -2.97 8.50 -11.68
N VAL A 161 -3.11 8.59 -10.35
CA VAL A 161 -3.23 7.40 -9.49
C VAL A 161 -4.51 6.63 -9.80
N ARG A 162 -5.60 7.32 -10.12
CA ARG A 162 -6.83 6.67 -10.60
C ARG A 162 -6.56 5.88 -11.89
N GLY A 163 -5.92 6.48 -12.90
CA GLY A 163 -5.57 5.78 -14.14
C GLY A 163 -4.68 4.55 -13.90
N TYR A 164 -3.74 4.62 -12.95
CA TYR A 164 -2.95 3.46 -12.54
C TYR A 164 -3.81 2.35 -11.92
N LEU A 165 -4.75 2.69 -11.04
CA LEU A 165 -5.68 1.72 -10.46
C LEU A 165 -6.63 1.12 -11.51
N GLU A 166 -7.06 1.91 -12.50
CA GLU A 166 -7.85 1.45 -13.65
C GLU A 166 -7.11 0.34 -14.42
N ASP A 167 -5.82 0.50 -14.64
CA ASP A 167 -4.99 -0.47 -15.34
C ASP A 167 -4.74 -1.72 -14.49
N GLU A 168 -4.29 -1.56 -13.24
CA GLU A 168 -3.81 -2.66 -12.40
C GLU A 168 -4.92 -3.42 -11.65
N MET A 169 -5.97 -2.71 -11.20
CA MET A 169 -7.03 -3.31 -10.38
C MET A 169 -8.26 -3.70 -11.20
N PHE A 170 -8.47 -3.07 -12.35
CA PHE A 170 -9.71 -3.21 -13.12
C PHE A 170 -9.52 -3.74 -14.55
N ASP A 171 -8.31 -4.18 -14.94
CA ASP A 171 -8.03 -4.69 -16.30
C ASP A 171 -8.46 -3.69 -17.40
N GLY A 172 -8.25 -2.39 -17.14
CA GLY A 172 -8.67 -1.30 -18.02
C GLY A 172 -10.19 -1.10 -18.13
N LYS A 173 -10.98 -1.73 -17.25
CA LYS A 173 -12.45 -1.70 -17.25
C LYS A 173 -12.99 -1.24 -15.90
N PRO A 174 -12.75 0.02 -15.51
CA PRO A 174 -13.24 0.52 -14.24
C PRO A 174 -14.77 0.48 -14.14
N PRO A 175 -15.32 0.36 -12.91
CA PRO A 175 -16.76 0.43 -12.69
C PRO A 175 -17.30 1.80 -13.11
N ALA A 176 -18.59 1.83 -13.47
CA ALA A 176 -19.27 3.08 -13.80
C ALA A 176 -19.32 4.04 -12.59
N GLY A 177 -18.99 5.31 -12.82
CA GLY A 177 -18.99 6.35 -11.78
C GLY A 177 -17.63 7.02 -11.60
N ASN A 178 -17.54 7.89 -10.59
CA ASN A 178 -16.31 8.61 -10.25
C ASN A 178 -15.67 7.99 -8.99
N THR A 179 -14.58 7.25 -9.17
CA THR A 179 -13.74 6.78 -8.05
C THR A 179 -12.97 7.96 -7.46
N SER A 180 -13.26 8.34 -6.21
CA SER A 180 -12.49 9.38 -5.51
C SER A 180 -11.41 8.75 -4.65
N LEU A 181 -10.21 9.35 -4.62
CA LEU A 181 -9.07 8.83 -3.84
C LEU A 181 -8.76 9.72 -2.63
N PHE A 182 -8.30 9.12 -1.53
CA PHE A 182 -7.75 9.85 -0.39
C PHE A 182 -6.31 9.39 -0.17
N ALA A 183 -5.36 10.30 -0.32
CA ALA A 183 -3.95 9.96 -0.13
C ALA A 183 -3.63 9.87 1.37
N THR A 184 -3.05 8.74 1.80
CA THR A 184 -2.71 8.47 3.21
C THR A 184 -1.25 8.06 3.34
N GLU A 185 -0.76 7.99 4.58
CA GLU A 185 0.58 7.55 4.95
C GLU A 185 0.73 6.02 4.86
N GLY A 186 0.36 5.45 3.71
CA GLY A 186 0.29 4.02 3.44
C GLY A 186 -0.95 3.35 4.00
N GLY A 187 -1.02 2.02 3.81
CA GLY A 187 -2.18 1.21 4.20
C GLY A 187 -2.42 1.12 5.71
N THR A 188 -1.40 1.37 6.54
CA THR A 188 -1.55 1.39 8.00
C THR A 188 -2.43 2.56 8.44
N ALA A 189 -2.11 3.78 8.00
CA ALA A 189 -2.93 4.96 8.28
C ALA A 189 -4.33 4.82 7.68
N ALA A 190 -4.43 4.31 6.46
CA ALA A 190 -5.72 4.06 5.80
C ALA A 190 -6.65 3.20 6.65
N MET A 191 -6.18 2.08 7.19
CA MET A 191 -7.01 1.20 8.02
C MET A 191 -7.46 1.88 9.32
N CYS A 192 -6.57 2.61 9.99
CA CYS A 192 -6.94 3.39 11.18
C CYS A 192 -8.03 4.42 10.85
N TYR A 193 -7.87 5.17 9.76
CA TYR A 193 -8.86 6.18 9.34
C TYR A 193 -10.20 5.55 8.95
N ILE A 194 -10.19 4.40 8.26
CA ILE A 194 -11.41 3.69 7.86
C ILE A 194 -12.20 3.24 9.09
N PHE A 195 -11.59 2.48 10.00
CA PHE A 195 -12.30 1.99 11.18
C PHE A 195 -12.80 3.12 12.09
N ASP A 196 -11.95 4.12 12.36
CA ASP A 196 -12.33 5.28 13.16
C ASP A 196 -13.46 6.07 12.51
N SER A 197 -13.43 6.26 11.18
CA SER A 197 -14.50 6.94 10.45
C SER A 197 -15.80 6.13 10.47
N LEU A 198 -15.74 4.81 10.28
CA LEU A 198 -16.93 3.93 10.35
C LEU A 198 -17.58 3.99 11.73
N MET A 199 -16.78 3.98 12.80
CA MET A 199 -17.24 4.10 14.18
C MET A 199 -17.83 5.48 14.48
N LYS A 200 -17.11 6.56 14.14
CA LYS A 200 -17.55 7.95 14.39
C LYS A 200 -18.83 8.31 13.64
N ASN A 201 -19.06 7.72 12.47
CA ASN A 201 -20.29 7.92 11.70
C ASN A 201 -21.39 6.90 12.06
N GLY A 202 -21.16 6.01 13.03
CA GLY A 202 -22.15 5.04 13.50
C GLY A 202 -22.52 3.94 12.50
N LEU A 203 -21.72 3.77 11.44
CA LEU A 203 -21.84 2.66 10.47
C LEU A 203 -21.41 1.33 11.10
N LEU A 204 -20.40 1.40 11.97
CA LEU A 204 -20.05 0.33 12.89
C LEU A 204 -20.18 0.80 14.34
N LYS A 205 -20.45 -0.14 15.24
CA LYS A 205 -20.57 0.07 16.68
C LYS A 205 -19.84 -1.05 17.42
N LYS A 206 -19.50 -0.77 18.67
CA LYS A 206 -18.92 -1.76 19.57
C LYS A 206 -19.80 -3.02 19.63
N GLY A 207 -19.21 -4.20 19.48
CA GLY A 207 -19.93 -5.49 19.44
C GLY A 207 -20.60 -5.83 18.10
N ASP A 208 -20.50 -4.98 17.07
CA ASP A 208 -20.97 -5.35 15.73
C ASP A 208 -20.18 -6.54 15.20
N ARG A 209 -20.86 -7.42 14.44
CA ARG A 209 -20.24 -8.59 13.84
C ARG A 209 -19.54 -8.24 12.53
N ILE A 210 -18.28 -8.64 12.42
CA ILE A 210 -17.47 -8.49 11.20
C ILE A 210 -16.88 -9.84 10.77
N ALA A 211 -16.64 -10.02 9.48
CA ALA A 211 -15.96 -11.19 8.95
C ALA A 211 -14.50 -10.88 8.63
N LEU A 212 -13.58 -11.73 9.11
CA LEU A 212 -12.18 -11.72 8.70
C LEU A 212 -11.89 -12.93 7.80
N MET A 213 -11.44 -12.68 6.57
CA MET A 213 -10.96 -13.74 5.69
C MET A 213 -9.50 -14.09 6.04
N VAL A 214 -9.29 -15.29 6.59
CA VAL A 214 -8.03 -15.75 7.18
C VAL A 214 -7.41 -16.89 6.38
N PRO A 215 -6.07 -17.09 6.42
CA PRO A 215 -5.08 -16.40 7.25
C PRO A 215 -4.77 -14.98 6.75
N VAL A 216 -4.64 -14.06 7.70
CA VAL A 216 -4.23 -12.66 7.51
C VAL A 216 -3.14 -12.30 8.53
N PHE A 217 -2.30 -11.31 8.23
CA PHE A 217 -1.24 -10.88 9.14
C PHE A 217 -1.81 -10.27 10.44
N THR A 218 -1.10 -10.49 11.55
CA THR A 218 -1.58 -10.30 12.94
C THR A 218 -2.25 -8.95 13.25
N PRO A 219 -1.74 -7.78 12.80
CA PRO A 219 -2.41 -6.50 13.02
C PRO A 219 -3.90 -6.46 12.63
N TYR A 220 -4.33 -7.19 11.60
CA TYR A 220 -5.74 -7.20 11.21
C TYR A 220 -6.60 -8.17 12.03
N ILE A 221 -5.98 -9.06 12.80
CA ILE A 221 -6.64 -9.89 13.80
C ILE A 221 -6.79 -9.09 15.11
N GLU A 222 -5.75 -8.36 15.50
CA GLU A 222 -5.74 -7.61 16.77
C GLU A 222 -6.61 -6.35 16.75
N ILE A 223 -6.66 -5.60 15.63
CA ILE A 223 -7.42 -4.34 15.56
C ILE A 223 -8.90 -4.55 15.97
N PRO A 224 -9.65 -5.51 15.40
CA PRO A 224 -11.05 -5.76 15.80
C PRO A 224 -11.27 -6.07 17.28
N GLU A 225 -10.27 -6.63 17.97
CA GLU A 225 -10.34 -7.07 19.36
C GLU A 225 -10.01 -5.96 20.37
N LEU A 226 -9.46 -4.82 19.92
CA LEU A 226 -9.15 -3.69 20.82
C LEU A 226 -10.41 -3.20 21.51
N ASP A 227 -10.33 -2.85 22.80
CA ASP A 227 -11.47 -2.38 23.63
C ASP A 227 -12.31 -1.26 22.96
N THR A 228 -11.65 -0.42 22.16
CA THR A 228 -12.26 0.65 21.36
C THR A 228 -13.29 0.12 20.36
N TYR A 229 -13.05 -1.05 19.77
CA TYR A 229 -13.88 -1.68 18.75
C TYR A 229 -14.66 -2.88 19.28
N ASP A 230 -13.98 -3.84 19.93
CA ASP A 230 -14.57 -5.03 20.55
C ASP A 230 -15.63 -5.67 19.65
N PHE A 231 -15.26 -5.93 18.39
CA PHE A 231 -16.15 -6.51 17.38
C PHE A 231 -16.33 -8.02 17.60
N ASP A 232 -17.51 -8.52 17.24
CA ASP A 232 -17.75 -9.97 17.17
C ASP A 232 -17.17 -10.51 15.86
N VAL A 233 -16.01 -11.17 15.93
CA VAL A 233 -15.28 -11.62 14.73
C VAL A 233 -15.71 -13.02 14.32
N VAL A 234 -16.25 -13.15 13.11
CA VAL A 234 -16.41 -14.45 12.43
C VAL A 234 -15.27 -14.68 11.44
N THR A 235 -14.60 -15.82 11.52
CA THR A 235 -13.54 -16.20 10.58
C THR A 235 -14.12 -16.89 9.35
N VAL A 236 -13.62 -16.50 8.18
CA VAL A 236 -13.80 -17.21 6.90
C VAL A 236 -12.45 -17.79 6.52
N GLU A 237 -12.32 -19.11 6.64
CA GLU A 237 -11.03 -19.79 6.68
C GLU A 237 -10.63 -20.34 5.32
N ALA A 238 -9.45 -19.97 4.83
CA ALA A 238 -8.85 -20.63 3.69
C ALA A 238 -8.34 -22.01 4.14
N SER A 239 -8.74 -23.03 3.39
CA SER A 239 -8.23 -24.39 3.56
C SER A 239 -7.11 -24.66 2.57
N LEU A 240 -6.12 -25.44 3.00
CA LEU A 240 -5.07 -25.96 2.13
C LEU A 240 -5.65 -27.12 1.33
N PHE A 241 -5.96 -26.89 0.06
CA PHE A 241 -6.32 -27.96 -0.87
C PHE A 241 -5.08 -28.47 -1.61
N THR A 242 -4.94 -29.79 -1.67
CA THR A 242 -3.96 -30.47 -2.51
C THR A 242 -4.70 -31.22 -3.62
N GLU A 243 -4.95 -30.56 -4.74
CA GLU A 243 -5.28 -31.27 -5.98
C GLU A 243 -4.08 -31.17 -6.93
N THR A 244 -3.67 -32.30 -7.50
CA THR A 244 -2.64 -32.41 -8.54
C THR A 244 -1.21 -31.96 -8.15
N GLY A 245 -0.89 -31.88 -6.86
CA GLY A 245 0.47 -31.54 -6.39
C GLY A 245 0.75 -30.03 -6.29
N VAL A 246 -0.23 -29.18 -6.59
CA VAL A 246 -0.17 -27.74 -6.33
C VAL A 246 -0.91 -27.45 -5.03
N ARG A 247 -0.19 -26.94 -4.02
CA ARG A 247 -0.79 -26.44 -2.77
C ARG A 247 -1.59 -25.18 -3.09
N GLN A 248 -2.91 -25.21 -2.91
CA GLN A 248 -3.76 -24.05 -3.14
C GLN A 248 -4.51 -23.72 -1.86
N TRP A 249 -4.16 -22.58 -1.25
CA TRP A 249 -4.99 -21.99 -0.20
C TRP A 249 -6.23 -21.39 -0.86
N ARG A 250 -7.41 -21.96 -0.55
CA ARG A 250 -8.68 -21.47 -1.10
C ARG A 250 -9.74 -21.46 0.00
N TYR A 251 -10.66 -20.50 -0.08
CA TYR A 251 -11.83 -20.46 0.79
C TYR A 251 -12.88 -21.47 0.31
N PRO A 252 -13.20 -22.52 1.08
CA PRO A 252 -14.30 -23.45 0.76
C PRO A 252 -15.64 -22.71 0.57
N ALA A 253 -16.59 -23.33 -0.13
CA ALA A 253 -17.86 -22.67 -0.43
C ALA A 253 -18.68 -22.40 0.84
N GLU A 254 -18.65 -23.35 1.79
CA GLU A 254 -19.26 -23.28 3.11
C GLU A 254 -18.66 -22.19 3.99
N GLU A 255 -17.37 -21.91 3.86
CA GLU A 255 -16.70 -20.83 4.57
C GLU A 255 -17.14 -19.47 4.03
N VAL A 256 -17.23 -19.33 2.71
CA VAL A 256 -17.73 -18.10 2.07
C VAL A 256 -19.22 -17.89 2.35
N ALA A 257 -20.00 -18.96 2.49
CA ALA A 257 -21.43 -18.90 2.82
C ALA A 257 -21.70 -18.28 4.20
N LYS A 258 -20.72 -18.22 5.11
CA LYS A 258 -20.84 -17.46 6.37
C LYS A 258 -21.15 -15.97 6.13
N LEU A 259 -20.75 -15.42 4.99
CA LEU A 259 -21.01 -14.03 4.60
C LEU A 259 -22.49 -13.76 4.25
N GLU A 260 -23.29 -14.82 4.09
CA GLU A 260 -24.74 -14.71 3.90
C GLU A 260 -25.47 -14.26 5.18
N ASP A 261 -24.84 -14.36 6.35
CA ASP A 261 -25.40 -13.89 7.61
C ASP A 261 -25.56 -12.36 7.60
N PRO A 262 -26.80 -11.83 7.62
CA PRO A 262 -27.05 -10.38 7.55
C PRO A 262 -26.59 -9.63 8.80
N SER A 263 -26.20 -10.33 9.88
CA SER A 263 -25.57 -9.69 11.03
C SER A 263 -24.10 -9.33 10.77
N VAL A 264 -23.45 -9.91 9.76
CA VAL A 264 -22.10 -9.52 9.31
C VAL A 264 -22.18 -8.18 8.57
N LYS A 265 -21.65 -7.13 9.19
CA LYS A 265 -21.70 -5.76 8.65
C LYS A 265 -20.50 -5.34 7.81
N LEU A 266 -19.36 -6.01 7.98
CA LEU A 266 -18.13 -5.69 7.27
C LEU A 266 -17.37 -6.99 6.96
N VAL A 267 -16.80 -7.09 5.76
CA VAL A 267 -15.89 -8.17 5.37
C VAL A 267 -14.50 -7.59 5.14
N CYS A 268 -13.51 -8.04 5.91
CA CYS A 268 -12.12 -7.67 5.75
C CYS A 268 -11.36 -8.76 4.99
N LEU A 269 -10.78 -8.39 3.85
CA LEU A 269 -10.03 -9.28 2.98
C LEU A 269 -8.71 -8.64 2.55
N VAL A 270 -7.64 -9.43 2.60
CA VAL A 270 -6.37 -9.12 1.93
C VAL A 270 -6.27 -9.98 0.67
N ASN A 271 -6.21 -9.34 -0.49
CA ASN A 271 -6.13 -10.02 -1.79
C ASN A 271 -5.12 -9.30 -2.72
N PRO A 272 -4.06 -9.97 -3.19
CA PRO A 272 -3.64 -11.33 -2.86
C PRO A 272 -3.36 -11.51 -1.36
N SER A 273 -3.66 -12.70 -0.81
CA SER A 273 -3.57 -12.97 0.64
C SER A 273 -2.13 -12.89 1.17
N ASN A 274 -1.95 -12.49 2.43
CA ASN A 274 -0.69 -12.59 3.16
C ASN A 274 -0.94 -13.38 4.46
N PRO A 275 -0.27 -14.51 4.74
CA PRO A 275 0.91 -15.09 4.04
C PRO A 275 0.70 -15.96 2.78
N PRO A 276 -0.47 -16.50 2.41
CA PRO A 276 -0.52 -17.51 1.34
C PRO A 276 -0.10 -17.02 -0.05
N SER A 277 -0.08 -15.70 -0.29
CA SER A 277 0.36 -15.06 -1.54
C SER A 277 -0.39 -15.54 -2.78
N LEU A 278 -1.69 -15.83 -2.63
CA LEU A 278 -2.57 -16.23 -3.72
C LEU A 278 -3.70 -15.21 -3.90
N ALA A 279 -4.02 -14.90 -5.15
CA ALA A 279 -5.20 -14.15 -5.49
C ALA A 279 -6.47 -14.99 -5.29
N LEU A 280 -7.58 -14.34 -4.99
CA LEU A 280 -8.90 -14.98 -4.95
C LEU A 280 -9.19 -15.69 -6.26
N SER A 281 -9.64 -16.94 -6.16
CA SER A 281 -10.14 -17.67 -7.32
C SER A 281 -11.47 -17.05 -7.80
N ARG A 282 -11.74 -17.11 -9.11
CA ARG A 282 -12.99 -16.61 -9.71
C ARG A 282 -14.23 -17.14 -9.00
N ARG A 283 -14.28 -18.44 -8.67
CA ARG A 283 -15.39 -19.05 -7.91
C ARG A 283 -15.71 -18.30 -6.62
N VAL A 284 -14.69 -17.95 -5.83
CA VAL A 284 -14.88 -17.25 -4.54
C VAL A 284 -15.36 -15.82 -4.79
N ALA A 285 -14.76 -15.12 -5.77
CA ALA A 285 -15.18 -13.77 -6.14
C ALA A 285 -16.64 -13.75 -6.65
N ASP A 286 -17.03 -14.73 -7.48
CA ASP A 286 -18.39 -14.87 -8.01
C ASP A 286 -19.40 -15.18 -6.89
N GLN A 287 -19.03 -16.05 -5.94
CA GLN A 287 -19.87 -16.34 -4.78
C GLN A 287 -20.07 -15.09 -3.90
N ILE A 288 -19.01 -14.32 -3.59
CA ILE A 288 -19.13 -13.06 -2.84
C ILE A 288 -20.04 -12.08 -3.60
N LYS A 289 -19.88 -11.97 -4.92
CA LYS A 289 -20.72 -11.12 -5.77
C LYS A 289 -22.19 -11.53 -5.69
N GLU A 290 -22.50 -12.82 -5.72
CA GLU A 290 -23.87 -13.32 -5.59
C GLU A 290 -24.47 -13.05 -4.20
N ILE A 291 -23.68 -13.21 -3.14
CA ILE A 291 -24.09 -12.90 -1.77
C ILE A 291 -24.46 -11.42 -1.66
N VAL A 292 -23.61 -10.50 -2.13
CA VAL A 292 -23.91 -9.06 -2.13
C VAL A 292 -25.12 -8.74 -3.02
N ALA A 293 -25.29 -9.41 -4.14
CA ALA A 293 -26.44 -9.13 -5.03
C ALA A 293 -27.78 -9.63 -4.47
N SER A 294 -27.81 -10.54 -3.48
CA SER A 294 -29.04 -11.25 -3.13
C SER A 294 -29.25 -11.58 -1.64
N LYS A 295 -28.22 -11.99 -0.90
CA LYS A 295 -28.34 -12.51 0.47
C LYS A 295 -28.01 -11.46 1.53
N ASN A 296 -27.00 -10.63 1.27
CA ASN A 296 -26.54 -9.57 2.16
C ASN A 296 -26.13 -8.33 1.34
N PRO A 297 -27.10 -7.56 0.81
CA PRO A 297 -26.87 -6.41 -0.07
C PRO A 297 -26.40 -5.13 0.63
#